data_AF-A0A4V6S1L5-F1
#
_entry.id   AF-A0A4V6S1L5-F1
#
_cell.length_a   1.000
_cell.length_b   1.000
_cell.length_c   1.000
_cell.angle_alpha   90.00
_cell.angle_beta   90.00
_cell.angle_gamma   90.00
#
_symmetry.space_group_name_H-M   'P 1'
#
loop_
_entity.id
_entity.type
_entity.pdbx_description
1 polymer ?
#
loop_
_entity_poly.entity_id
_entity_poly.type
_entity_poly.pdbx_seq_one_letter_code
_entity_poly.pdbx_strand_id
1 'polypeptide(L)'
;MDSFPSKTMYAAANDDKGSKKPLSSPFKAISYLLLTLVFSLCLAITVLPSGSTTLSSFISISKVSSVYMSLPGQGWHARAQAHPDGSTYEPARSDLIFVLQRKTKVEPEGFTLALFAPDIAVDAMGKVLKLSSEDWNALEALAGRAKDKQRVPETGSFGNQWRIQQRRTDLPIDQFHFAQGASDPLYVVGVYGYDGETRTLSKPVGEITELPEVNRHFDHHEHELSLTHFLKDLHAVLKLTLEGRENYDRDTKEKVMISKVLTFLN
;
A
#
# COMPACT_ATOMS: atom_id res chain seq x y z
N MET A 1 10.26 29.65 -40.96
CA MET A 1 11.59 29.35 -40.37
C MET A 1 11.83 30.50 -39.42
N ASP A 2 11.29 30.40 -38.21
CA ASP A 2 11.27 31.52 -37.28
C ASP A 2 12.06 31.16 -36.02
N SER A 3 13.14 31.92 -35.87
CA SER A 3 14.19 31.80 -34.87
C SER A 3 13.70 32.37 -33.53
N PHE A 4 13.65 31.53 -32.49
CA PHE A 4 13.47 31.98 -31.11
C PHE A 4 14.83 32.26 -30.45
N PRO A 5 15.03 33.43 -29.81
CA PRO A 5 16.27 33.74 -29.12
C PRO A 5 16.34 33.06 -27.75
N SER A 6 17.39 32.26 -27.55
CA SER A 6 17.83 31.69 -26.28
C SER A 6 18.28 32.82 -25.34
N LYS A 7 17.56 33.01 -24.23
CA LYS A 7 17.94 33.95 -23.17
C LYS A 7 18.57 33.18 -22.01
N THR A 8 19.88 33.07 -22.07
CA THR A 8 20.75 32.62 -20.98
C THR A 8 20.73 33.69 -19.88
N MET A 9 20.27 33.35 -18.68
CA MET A 9 20.39 34.22 -17.50
C MET A 9 21.27 33.57 -16.44
N TYR A 10 22.13 34.42 -15.89
CA TYR A 10 23.37 34.12 -15.18
C TYR A 10 23.16 33.56 -13.78
N ALA A 11 24.17 32.76 -13.39
CA ALA A 11 24.44 32.32 -12.03
C ALA A 11 24.64 33.51 -11.09
N ALA A 12 23.99 33.44 -9.92
CA ALA A 12 24.33 34.27 -8.78
C ALA A 12 24.99 33.38 -7.71
N ALA A 13 26.24 33.72 -7.41
CA ALA A 13 26.99 33.23 -6.27
C ALA A 13 26.31 33.67 -4.97
N ASN A 14 26.26 32.79 -3.98
CA ASN A 14 26.07 33.20 -2.58
C ASN A 14 26.91 32.34 -1.65
N ASP A 15 28.03 32.94 -1.29
CA ASP A 15 28.40 33.28 0.09
C ASP A 15 28.57 32.12 1.09
N ASP A 16 29.84 31.78 1.21
CA ASP A 16 30.50 31.04 2.27
C ASP A 16 30.25 31.68 3.65
N LYS A 17 29.47 31.01 4.50
CA LYS A 17 29.34 31.36 5.92
C LYS A 17 29.51 30.12 6.80
N GLY A 18 30.77 29.90 7.17
CA GLY A 18 31.16 29.71 8.57
C GLY A 18 30.56 28.50 9.29
N SER A 19 31.12 27.33 9.02
CA SER A 19 30.95 26.12 9.84
C SER A 19 31.53 26.32 11.25
N LYS A 20 30.74 26.85 12.18
CA LYS A 20 31.02 26.77 13.63
C LYS A 20 30.76 25.34 14.08
N LYS A 21 31.84 24.60 14.37
CA LYS A 21 31.76 23.27 15.00
C LYS A 21 31.05 23.42 16.36
N PRO A 22 29.96 22.68 16.62
CA PRO A 22 29.31 22.72 17.91
C PRO A 22 30.26 22.14 18.97
N LEU A 23 30.60 22.98 19.94
CA LEU A 23 31.32 22.62 21.15
C LEU A 23 30.50 21.54 21.88
N SER A 24 31.00 20.30 21.85
CA SER A 24 30.36 19.15 22.48
C SER A 24 30.26 19.38 23.98
N SER A 25 29.05 19.65 24.47
CA SER A 25 28.83 19.90 25.89
C SER A 25 29.07 18.61 26.70
N PRO A 26 29.77 18.69 27.85
CA PRO A 26 30.06 17.55 28.71
C PRO A 26 28.80 16.88 29.30
N PHE A 27 27.63 17.52 29.16
CA PHE A 27 26.35 16.99 29.63
C PHE A 27 25.86 15.76 28.85
N LYS A 28 26.28 15.56 27.59
CA LYS A 28 25.89 14.37 26.82
C LYS A 28 26.52 13.09 27.37
N ALA A 29 27.76 13.15 27.86
CA ALA A 29 28.44 11.97 28.41
C ALA A 29 27.79 11.44 29.70
N ILE A 30 27.24 12.32 30.54
CA ILE A 30 26.57 11.95 31.80
C ILE A 30 25.23 11.27 31.52
N SER A 31 24.52 11.67 30.46
CA SER A 31 23.25 11.05 30.08
C SER A 31 23.40 9.61 29.59
N TYR A 32 24.47 9.29 28.83
CA TYR A 32 24.72 7.92 28.38
C TYR A 32 25.11 6.99 29.54
N LEU A 33 25.84 7.50 30.54
CA LEU A 33 26.29 6.70 31.69
C LEU A 33 25.11 6.31 32.60
N LEU A 34 24.14 7.21 32.80
CA LEU A 34 22.90 6.90 33.53
C LEU A 34 22.01 5.91 32.75
N LEU A 35 21.92 6.02 31.42
CA LEU A 35 21.11 5.11 30.60
C LEU A 35 21.68 3.68 30.61
N THR A 36 23.01 3.51 30.57
CA THR A 36 23.65 2.19 30.67
C THR A 36 23.46 1.54 32.05
N LEU A 37 23.41 2.34 33.11
CA LEU A 37 23.25 1.83 34.48
C LEU A 37 21.81 1.32 34.73
N VAL A 38 20.80 1.99 34.17
CA VAL A 38 19.41 1.52 34.21
C VAL A 38 19.21 0.25 33.39
N PHE A 39 19.84 0.16 32.20
CA PHE A 39 19.73 -1.04 31.36
C PHE A 39 20.40 -2.28 32.01
N SER A 40 21.53 -2.07 32.70
CA SER A 40 22.21 -3.14 33.42
C SER A 40 21.44 -3.59 34.68
N LEU A 41 20.70 -2.70 35.33
CA LEU A 41 19.86 -3.05 36.48
C LEU A 41 18.61 -3.84 36.05
N CYS A 42 18.04 -3.56 34.87
CA CYS A 42 16.92 -4.34 34.33
C CYS A 42 17.31 -5.77 33.93
N LEU A 43 18.55 -6.00 33.45
CA LEU A 43 19.00 -7.36 33.11
C LEU A 43 19.28 -8.24 34.34
N ALA A 44 19.59 -7.66 35.50
CA ALA A 44 19.88 -8.40 36.71
C ALA A 44 18.61 -8.96 37.41
N ILE A 45 17.42 -8.44 37.09
CA ILE A 45 16.15 -8.86 37.72
C ILE A 45 15.54 -10.09 37.02
N THR A 46 16.05 -10.49 35.84
CA THR A 46 15.48 -11.62 35.07
C THR A 46 16.06 -12.99 35.38
N VAL A 47 16.92 -13.13 36.40
CA VAL A 47 17.49 -14.44 36.80
C VAL A 47 17.10 -14.79 38.24
N LEU A 48 15.82 -15.11 38.43
CA LEU A 48 15.37 -15.88 39.59
C LEU A 48 14.88 -17.25 39.08
N PRO A 49 15.49 -18.37 39.53
CA PRO A 49 15.03 -19.70 39.20
C PRO A 49 13.89 -20.07 40.16
N SER A 50 12.64 -19.81 39.76
CA SER A 50 11.49 -20.34 40.48
C SER A 50 11.13 -21.71 39.90
N GLY A 51 11.70 -22.74 40.52
CA GLY A 51 11.16 -24.08 40.42
C GLY A 51 9.74 -24.10 41.00
N SER A 52 8.76 -24.45 40.19
CA SER A 52 7.47 -24.92 40.66
C SER A 52 6.85 -25.83 39.61
N THR A 53 6.97 -27.13 39.85
CA THR A 53 6.18 -28.17 39.20
C THR A 53 4.77 -28.11 39.78
N THR A 54 3.84 -27.48 39.08
CA THR A 54 2.41 -27.68 39.33
C THR A 54 1.71 -28.08 38.04
N LEU A 55 1.15 -29.28 38.10
CA LEU A 55 0.22 -29.86 37.15
C LEU A 55 -1.00 -28.93 36.99
N SER A 56 -0.95 -28.03 36.01
CA SER A 56 -2.14 -27.35 35.51
C SER A 56 -2.56 -28.04 34.23
N SER A 57 -3.66 -28.76 34.33
CA SER A 57 -4.53 -29.13 33.22
C SER A 57 -4.58 -28.02 32.17
N PHE A 58 -4.26 -28.41 30.94
CA PHE A 58 -4.33 -27.59 29.74
C PHE A 58 -5.79 -27.15 29.49
N ILE A 59 -6.20 -26.05 30.10
CA ILE A 59 -7.23 -25.22 29.50
C ILE A 59 -6.49 -24.43 28.42
N SER A 60 -6.56 -24.92 27.18
CA SER A 60 -6.32 -24.08 26.02
C SER A 60 -7.28 -22.90 26.15
N ILE A 61 -6.76 -21.78 26.66
CA ILE A 61 -7.34 -20.47 26.41
C ILE A 61 -7.13 -20.28 24.92
N SER A 62 -8.02 -20.90 24.15
CA SER A 62 -8.32 -20.53 22.79
C SER A 62 -8.55 -19.04 22.88
N LYS A 63 -7.55 -18.28 22.45
CA LYS A 63 -7.73 -16.86 22.19
C LYS A 63 -8.85 -16.87 21.16
N VAL A 64 -10.07 -16.65 21.63
CA VAL A 64 -11.24 -16.46 20.78
C VAL A 64 -10.94 -15.11 20.16
N SER A 65 -10.08 -15.14 19.13
CA SER A 65 -9.97 -14.08 18.15
C SER A 65 -11.41 -13.85 17.76
N SER A 66 -11.94 -12.70 18.16
CA SER A 66 -13.23 -12.23 17.72
C SER A 66 -13.26 -12.50 16.22
N VAL A 67 -14.10 -13.45 15.82
CA VAL A 67 -14.40 -13.74 14.42
C VAL A 67 -15.22 -12.53 13.97
N TYR A 68 -14.55 -11.39 13.84
CA TYR A 68 -14.92 -10.43 12.82
C TYR A 68 -14.83 -11.25 11.55
N MET A 69 -15.97 -11.67 11.02
CA MET A 69 -16.05 -12.17 9.66
C MET A 69 -15.50 -11.03 8.80
N SER A 70 -14.21 -11.08 8.50
CA SER A 70 -13.59 -10.19 7.54
C SER A 70 -14.37 -10.38 6.25
N LEU A 71 -14.79 -9.30 5.62
CA LEU A 71 -15.40 -9.40 4.31
C LEU A 71 -14.45 -10.18 3.39
N PRO A 72 -14.96 -11.03 2.49
CA PRO A 72 -14.15 -11.73 1.50
C PRO A 72 -13.15 -10.77 0.82
N GLY A 73 -11.88 -11.16 0.71
CA GLY A 73 -10.81 -10.32 0.18
C GLY A 73 -10.15 -9.37 1.19
N GLN A 74 -10.71 -9.15 2.39
CA GLN A 74 -10.02 -8.46 3.49
C GLN A 74 -9.22 -9.46 4.33
N GLY A 75 -7.98 -9.12 4.67
CA GLY A 75 -7.06 -10.01 5.37
C GLY A 75 -6.64 -11.21 4.51
N TRP A 76 -6.77 -11.11 3.19
CA TRP A 76 -6.40 -12.16 2.24
C TRP A 76 -4.92 -12.55 2.40
N HIS A 77 -4.06 -11.56 2.66
CA HIS A 77 -2.62 -11.75 2.74
C HIS A 77 -2.23 -12.72 3.87
N ALA A 78 -2.85 -12.58 5.05
CA ALA A 78 -2.61 -13.47 6.19
C ALA A 78 -3.13 -14.90 5.98
N ARG A 79 -4.10 -15.10 5.07
CA ARG A 79 -4.67 -16.43 4.73
C ARG A 79 -4.00 -17.06 3.51
N ALA A 80 -3.30 -16.27 2.70
CA ALA A 80 -2.63 -16.75 1.51
C ALA A 80 -1.51 -17.73 1.86
N GLN A 81 -1.29 -18.70 0.98
CA GLN A 81 -0.25 -19.71 1.15
C GLN A 81 0.90 -19.41 0.19
N ALA A 82 2.12 -19.81 0.54
CA ALA A 82 3.23 -19.73 -0.42
C ALA A 82 2.92 -20.59 -1.66
N HIS A 83 3.13 -20.04 -2.86
CA HIS A 83 2.98 -20.81 -4.08
C HIS A 83 4.08 -21.89 -4.14
N PRO A 84 3.76 -23.17 -4.45
CA PRO A 84 4.74 -24.27 -4.43
C PRO A 84 5.93 -24.01 -5.36
N ASP A 85 5.67 -23.38 -6.51
CA ASP A 85 6.69 -23.02 -7.50
C ASP A 85 7.13 -21.54 -7.41
N GLY A 86 7.03 -20.90 -6.23
CA GLY A 86 7.19 -19.45 -6.13
C GLY A 86 8.50 -18.90 -6.69
N SER A 87 9.61 -19.63 -6.56
CA SER A 87 10.92 -19.23 -7.09
C SER A 87 11.09 -19.42 -8.60
N THR A 88 10.29 -20.30 -9.21
CA THR A 88 10.33 -20.63 -10.64
C THR A 88 9.11 -20.11 -11.39
N TYR A 89 8.16 -19.50 -10.69
CA TYR A 89 6.97 -18.90 -11.28
C TYR A 89 7.36 -17.82 -12.29
N GLU A 90 6.75 -17.89 -13.47
CA GLU A 90 6.92 -16.92 -14.54
C GLU A 90 5.58 -16.22 -14.77
N PRO A 91 5.41 -14.95 -14.35
CA PRO A 91 4.16 -14.25 -14.56
C PRO A 91 3.93 -14.02 -16.06
N ALA A 92 2.70 -14.21 -16.52
CA ALA A 92 2.31 -13.96 -17.91
C ALA A 92 1.39 -12.73 -18.00
N ARG A 93 1.59 -11.90 -19.03
CA ARG A 93 0.75 -10.72 -19.27
C ARG A 93 -0.71 -11.08 -19.53
N SER A 94 -0.96 -12.25 -20.14
CA SER A 94 -2.31 -12.79 -20.40
C SER A 94 -3.10 -13.08 -19.13
N ASP A 95 -2.39 -13.40 -18.05
CA ASP A 95 -3.00 -13.84 -16.80
C ASP A 95 -3.14 -12.68 -15.81
N LEU A 96 -2.51 -11.53 -16.11
CA LEU A 96 -2.56 -10.35 -15.27
C LEU A 96 -4.00 -9.82 -15.15
N ILE A 97 -4.47 -9.65 -13.92
CA ILE A 97 -5.74 -8.98 -13.60
C ILE A 97 -5.48 -7.51 -13.27
N PHE A 98 -4.59 -7.24 -12.30
CA PHE A 98 -4.17 -5.88 -11.98
C PHE A 98 -2.81 -5.81 -11.27
N VAL A 99 -2.19 -4.64 -11.34
CA VAL A 99 -1.01 -4.24 -10.54
C VAL A 99 -1.36 -3.01 -9.71
N LEU A 100 -0.88 -2.98 -8.47
CA LEU A 100 -1.02 -1.90 -7.52
C LEU A 100 0.35 -1.34 -7.15
N GLN A 101 0.51 -0.03 -7.33
CA GLN A 101 1.70 0.73 -6.95
C GLN A 101 1.34 1.81 -5.92
N ARG A 102 2.08 1.91 -4.83
CA ARG A 102 2.09 3.06 -3.91
C ARG A 102 3.35 3.89 -4.12
N LYS A 103 3.27 4.88 -4.99
CA LYS A 103 4.40 5.74 -5.36
C LYS A 103 4.64 6.79 -4.30
N THR A 104 5.89 6.91 -3.87
CA THR A 104 6.36 7.96 -2.96
C THR A 104 7.64 8.58 -3.49
N LYS A 105 8.08 9.71 -2.93
CA LYS A 105 9.36 10.33 -3.33
C LYS A 105 10.57 9.41 -3.13
N VAL A 106 10.54 8.53 -2.12
CA VAL A 106 11.66 7.64 -1.77
C VAL A 106 11.59 6.27 -2.45
N GLU A 107 10.41 5.94 -2.99
CA GLU A 107 10.14 4.70 -3.73
C GLU A 107 9.19 5.02 -4.91
N PRO A 108 9.74 5.51 -6.04
CA PRO A 108 8.93 5.99 -7.17
C PRO A 108 8.20 4.86 -7.91
N GLU A 109 8.74 3.64 -7.91
CA GLU A 109 8.07 2.47 -8.49
C GLU A 109 7.00 1.88 -7.58
N GLY A 110 7.21 1.94 -6.26
CA GLY A 110 6.16 1.70 -5.26
C GLY A 110 5.43 0.35 -5.33
N PHE A 111 5.99 -0.69 -5.95
CA PHE A 111 5.29 -1.96 -6.14
C PHE A 111 4.71 -2.47 -4.82
N THR A 112 3.44 -2.90 -4.86
CA THR A 112 2.70 -3.28 -3.66
C THR A 112 1.97 -4.62 -3.82
N LEU A 113 1.28 -4.83 -4.93
CA LEU A 113 0.55 -6.07 -5.18
C LEU A 113 0.39 -6.26 -6.69
N ALA A 114 0.44 -7.50 -7.16
CA ALA A 114 -0.14 -7.87 -8.45
C ALA A 114 -0.98 -9.14 -8.32
N LEU A 115 -2.06 -9.22 -9.10
CA LEU A 115 -2.98 -10.34 -9.11
C LEU A 115 -2.99 -10.98 -10.51
N PHE A 116 -2.83 -12.30 -10.56
CA PHE A 116 -2.77 -13.12 -11.76
C PHE A 116 -3.77 -14.28 -11.67
N ALA A 117 -4.47 -14.56 -12.76
CA ALA A 117 -5.33 -15.73 -12.88
C ALA A 117 -4.51 -17.03 -12.80
N PRO A 118 -5.07 -18.11 -12.22
CA PRO A 118 -6.42 -18.19 -11.67
C PRO A 118 -6.54 -17.84 -10.18
N ASP A 119 -5.45 -17.80 -9.41
CA ASP A 119 -5.49 -17.59 -7.96
C ASP A 119 -4.15 -17.14 -7.37
N ILE A 120 -3.37 -16.38 -8.13
CA ILE A 120 -1.99 -16.04 -7.80
C ILE A 120 -1.87 -14.56 -7.46
N ALA A 121 -1.24 -14.26 -6.32
CA ALA A 121 -0.85 -12.90 -5.95
C ALA A 121 0.68 -12.80 -5.83
N VAL A 122 1.22 -11.64 -6.17
CA VAL A 122 2.61 -11.27 -5.88
C VAL A 122 2.58 -10.08 -4.93
N ASP A 123 3.10 -10.26 -3.71
CA ASP A 123 3.09 -9.23 -2.65
C ASP A 123 4.21 -8.18 -2.82
N ALA A 124 4.26 -7.15 -1.98
CA ALA A 124 5.27 -6.09 -2.06
C ALA A 124 6.72 -6.58 -1.83
N MET A 125 6.89 -7.77 -1.25
CA MET A 125 8.18 -8.43 -1.05
C MET A 125 8.61 -9.24 -2.27
N GLY A 126 7.74 -9.40 -3.27
CA GLY A 126 7.95 -10.22 -4.46
C GLY A 126 7.64 -11.70 -4.24
N LYS A 127 7.04 -12.07 -3.10
CA LYS A 127 6.64 -13.45 -2.83
C LYS A 127 5.43 -13.80 -3.67
N VAL A 128 5.49 -14.98 -4.27
CA VAL A 128 4.37 -15.55 -5.02
C VAL A 128 3.48 -16.33 -4.04
N LEU A 129 2.24 -15.91 -3.95
CA LEU A 129 1.25 -16.42 -3.02
C LEU A 129 0.09 -17.03 -3.80
N LYS A 130 -0.44 -18.13 -3.28
CA LYS A 130 -1.68 -18.76 -3.73
C LYS A 130 -2.82 -18.34 -2.82
N LEU A 131 -3.90 -17.86 -3.44
CA LEU A 131 -5.09 -17.38 -2.76
C LEU A 131 -6.10 -18.50 -2.53
N SER A 132 -6.95 -18.33 -1.51
CA SER A 132 -8.16 -19.14 -1.40
C SER A 132 -9.14 -18.76 -2.51
N SER A 133 -10.01 -19.67 -2.94
CA SER A 133 -11.01 -19.35 -3.98
C SER A 133 -11.96 -18.23 -3.55
N GLU A 134 -12.27 -18.13 -2.25
CA GLU A 134 -13.09 -17.04 -1.71
C GLU A 134 -12.39 -15.67 -1.85
N ASP A 135 -11.12 -15.59 -1.47
CA ASP A 135 -10.33 -14.36 -1.59
C ASP A 135 -10.08 -14.00 -3.05
N TRP A 136 -9.76 -14.98 -3.89
CA TRP A 136 -9.63 -14.78 -5.34
C TRP A 136 -10.88 -14.15 -5.93
N ASN A 137 -12.04 -14.77 -5.74
CA ASN A 137 -13.30 -14.31 -6.31
C ASN A 137 -13.63 -12.87 -5.84
N ALA A 138 -13.34 -12.56 -4.57
CA ALA A 138 -13.57 -11.23 -4.02
C ALA A 138 -12.66 -10.17 -4.66
N LEU A 139 -11.36 -10.45 -4.78
CA LEU A 139 -10.37 -9.54 -5.37
C LEU A 139 -10.57 -9.37 -6.88
N GLU A 140 -10.87 -10.45 -7.60
CA GLU A 140 -11.19 -10.41 -9.02
C GLU A 140 -12.46 -9.59 -9.28
N ALA A 141 -13.53 -9.83 -8.50
CA ALA A 141 -14.76 -9.06 -8.62
C ALA A 141 -14.53 -7.58 -8.32
N LEU A 142 -13.71 -7.27 -7.31
CA LEU A 142 -13.34 -5.90 -6.96
C LEU A 142 -12.59 -5.22 -8.11
N ALA A 143 -11.60 -5.88 -8.70
CA ALA A 143 -10.87 -5.39 -9.87
C ALA A 143 -11.80 -5.19 -11.08
N GLY A 144 -12.74 -6.12 -11.28
CA GLY A 144 -13.76 -6.04 -12.32
C GLY A 144 -14.66 -4.80 -12.19
N ARG A 145 -15.03 -4.41 -10.97
CA ARG A 145 -15.81 -3.19 -10.71
C ARG A 145 -14.96 -1.92 -10.83
N ALA A 146 -13.71 -1.96 -10.37
CA ALA A 146 -12.79 -0.82 -10.42
C ALA A 146 -12.29 -0.48 -11.83
N LYS A 147 -12.36 -1.42 -12.78
CA LYS A 147 -12.03 -1.17 -14.21
C LYS A 147 -13.22 -0.70 -15.05
N ASP A 148 -14.44 -0.75 -14.52
CA ASP A 148 -15.66 -0.33 -15.24
C ASP A 148 -15.72 1.20 -15.33
N LYS A 149 -15.57 1.74 -16.55
CA LYS A 149 -15.58 3.19 -16.81
C LYS A 149 -16.92 3.87 -16.50
N GLN A 150 -18.03 3.12 -16.50
CA GLN A 150 -19.33 3.68 -16.12
C GLN A 150 -19.42 3.88 -14.61
N ARG A 151 -18.67 3.08 -13.85
CA ARG A 151 -18.56 3.17 -12.40
C ARG A 151 -17.47 4.12 -11.96
N VAL A 152 -16.35 4.14 -12.68
CA VAL A 152 -15.15 4.93 -12.37
C VAL A 152 -15.02 6.07 -13.39
N PRO A 153 -15.60 7.26 -13.12
CA PRO A 153 -15.48 8.38 -14.04
C PRO A 153 -14.03 8.75 -14.31
N GLU A 154 -13.76 9.14 -15.55
CA GLU A 154 -12.47 9.70 -15.91
C GLU A 154 -12.34 11.12 -15.31
N THR A 155 -11.25 11.40 -14.59
CA THR A 155 -11.01 12.70 -13.97
C THR A 155 -10.46 13.74 -14.95
N GLY A 156 -10.09 13.31 -16.16
CA GLY A 156 -9.35 14.10 -17.16
C GLY A 156 -7.92 14.46 -16.74
N SER A 157 -7.46 13.96 -15.58
CA SER A 157 -6.10 14.16 -15.10
C SER A 157 -5.17 13.03 -15.55
N PHE A 158 -3.87 13.29 -15.59
CA PHE A 158 -2.86 12.27 -15.87
C PHE A 158 -3.03 11.04 -14.96
N GLY A 159 -3.08 9.85 -15.55
CA GLY A 159 -3.27 8.58 -14.83
C GLY A 159 -4.63 8.43 -14.17
N ASN A 160 -5.67 9.11 -14.67
CA ASN A 160 -7.03 9.14 -14.11
C ASN A 160 -7.03 9.36 -12.58
N GLN A 161 -6.23 10.33 -12.15
CA GLN A 161 -5.91 10.51 -10.74
C GLN A 161 -6.99 11.33 -10.02
N TRP A 162 -7.57 10.74 -8.99
CA TRP A 162 -8.42 11.38 -8.00
C TRP A 162 -7.54 12.02 -6.93
N ARG A 163 -7.68 13.33 -6.72
CA ARG A 163 -6.77 14.09 -5.86
C ARG A 163 -7.49 14.56 -4.61
N ILE A 164 -7.07 14.07 -3.45
CA ILE A 164 -7.57 14.52 -2.16
C ILE A 164 -7.11 15.96 -1.90
N GLN A 165 -7.99 16.77 -1.33
CA GLN A 165 -7.70 18.13 -0.90
C GLN A 165 -6.73 18.07 0.28
N GLN A 166 -5.54 18.62 0.08
CA GLN A 166 -4.45 18.52 1.04
C GLN A 166 -3.57 19.77 1.01
N ARG A 167 -2.88 20.07 2.12
CA ARG A 167 -1.95 21.21 2.22
C ARG A 167 -0.57 20.92 1.62
N ARG A 168 -0.20 19.65 1.46
CA ARG A 168 1.12 19.20 1.04
C ARG A 168 1.05 18.49 -0.30
N THR A 169 2.14 18.52 -1.06
CA THR A 169 2.24 17.87 -2.38
C THR A 169 3.18 16.67 -2.39
N ASP A 170 3.62 16.20 -1.23
CA ASP A 170 4.55 15.09 -1.08
C ASP A 170 3.92 13.82 -0.49
N LEU A 171 2.59 13.74 -0.48
CA LEU A 171 1.89 12.53 -0.07
C LEU A 171 1.96 11.43 -1.16
N PRO A 172 1.73 10.16 -0.78
CA PRO A 172 1.76 9.05 -1.71
C PRO A 172 0.70 9.14 -2.81
N ILE A 173 0.97 8.45 -3.93
CA ILE A 173 -0.02 8.16 -4.98
C ILE A 173 -0.22 6.65 -5.02
N ASP A 174 -1.46 6.21 -4.82
CA ASP A 174 -1.87 4.83 -5.03
C ASP A 174 -2.38 4.71 -6.48
N GLN A 175 -1.73 3.87 -7.31
CA GLN A 175 -2.11 3.63 -8.70
C GLN A 175 -2.48 2.17 -8.91
N PHE A 176 -3.64 1.97 -9.54
CA PHE A 176 -4.16 0.68 -9.94
C PHE A 176 -4.07 0.58 -11.46
N HIS A 177 -3.47 -0.49 -11.96
CA HIS A 177 -3.29 -0.77 -13.37
C HIS A 177 -4.05 -2.05 -13.70
N PHE A 178 -5.21 -1.93 -14.34
CA PHE A 178 -6.11 -3.05 -14.64
C PHE A 178 -5.90 -3.56 -16.06
N ALA A 179 -5.87 -4.89 -16.22
CA ALA A 179 -5.86 -5.51 -17.54
C ALA A 179 -7.22 -5.39 -18.22
N GLN A 180 -7.20 -4.98 -19.49
CA GLN A 180 -8.37 -4.92 -20.38
C GLN A 180 -8.39 -6.09 -21.38
N GLY A 181 -7.22 -6.60 -21.70
CA GLY A 181 -6.96 -7.75 -22.56
C GLY A 181 -5.49 -8.14 -22.48
N ALA A 182 -5.11 -9.22 -23.17
CA ALA A 182 -3.74 -9.76 -23.13
C ALA A 182 -2.69 -8.83 -23.75
N SER A 183 -3.09 -7.98 -24.69
CA SER A 183 -2.19 -7.05 -25.40
C SER A 183 -2.63 -5.59 -25.32
N ASP A 184 -3.75 -5.32 -24.65
CA ASP A 184 -4.26 -3.95 -24.51
C ASP A 184 -3.45 -3.18 -23.46
N PRO A 185 -3.34 -1.85 -23.63
CA PRO A 185 -2.82 -0.98 -22.59
C PRO A 185 -3.56 -1.18 -21.27
N LEU A 186 -2.84 -1.06 -20.15
CA LEU A 186 -3.46 -1.13 -18.84
C LEU A 186 -4.33 0.10 -18.60
N TYR A 187 -5.54 -0.12 -18.08
CA TYR A 187 -6.38 0.97 -17.60
C TYR A 187 -5.90 1.43 -16.23
N VAL A 188 -5.56 2.71 -16.11
CA VAL A 188 -4.99 3.26 -14.88
C VAL A 188 -6.04 4.05 -14.12
N VAL A 189 -6.12 3.82 -12.81
CA VAL A 189 -6.87 4.65 -11.86
C VAL A 189 -5.93 5.03 -10.72
N GLY A 190 -5.84 6.32 -10.40
CA GLY A 190 -4.96 6.81 -9.34
C GLY A 190 -5.73 7.49 -8.21
N VAL A 191 -5.22 7.41 -6.99
CA VAL A 191 -5.66 8.22 -5.85
C VAL A 191 -4.43 8.88 -5.23
N TYR A 192 -4.49 10.19 -5.07
CA TYR A 192 -3.37 10.98 -4.57
C TYR A 192 -3.69 11.63 -3.23
N GLY A 193 -2.81 11.40 -2.26
CA GLY A 193 -2.91 12.03 -0.95
C GLY A 193 -3.96 11.43 -0.03
N TYR A 194 -4.39 10.18 -0.27
CA TYR A 194 -5.30 9.51 0.66
C TYR A 194 -4.56 9.09 1.93
N ASP A 195 -5.02 9.61 3.05
CA ASP A 195 -4.48 9.38 4.40
C ASP A 195 -5.37 8.46 5.25
N GLY A 196 -6.53 8.04 4.72
CA GLY A 196 -7.52 7.24 5.45
C GLY A 196 -8.65 8.06 6.08
N GLU A 197 -8.48 9.38 6.21
CA GLU A 197 -9.40 10.27 6.92
C GLU A 197 -9.97 11.36 6.00
N THR A 198 -9.10 12.09 5.30
CA THR A 198 -9.45 13.18 4.40
C THR A 198 -10.02 12.62 3.11
N ARG A 199 -11.23 13.06 2.77
CA ARG A 199 -12.01 12.52 1.65
C ARG A 199 -12.41 13.56 0.62
N THR A 200 -12.45 14.83 0.99
CA THR A 200 -12.77 15.91 0.06
C THR A 200 -11.76 15.94 -1.09
N LEU A 201 -12.26 16.04 -2.33
CA LEU A 201 -11.45 16.13 -3.53
C LEU A 201 -11.02 17.59 -3.76
N SER A 202 -9.79 17.77 -4.23
CA SER A 202 -9.26 19.08 -4.61
C SER A 202 -9.92 19.67 -5.85
N LYS A 203 -10.42 18.81 -6.75
CA LYS A 203 -11.25 19.16 -7.88
C LYS A 203 -12.39 18.13 -7.97
N PRO A 204 -13.66 18.56 -8.06
CA PRO A 204 -14.77 17.64 -8.27
C PRO A 204 -14.61 16.83 -9.57
N VAL A 205 -15.12 15.60 -9.57
CA VAL A 205 -15.18 14.72 -10.75
C VAL A 205 -16.65 14.47 -11.07
N GLY A 206 -17.18 15.21 -12.04
CA GLY A 206 -18.62 15.34 -12.21
C GLY A 206 -19.25 15.92 -10.95
N GLU A 207 -20.27 15.23 -10.42
CA GLU A 207 -20.96 15.61 -9.18
C GLU A 207 -20.26 15.12 -7.89
N ILE A 208 -19.14 14.38 -8.02
CA ILE A 208 -18.44 13.83 -6.85
C ILE A 208 -17.46 14.87 -6.31
N THR A 209 -17.69 15.32 -5.08
CA THR A 209 -16.84 16.27 -4.35
C THR A 209 -15.99 15.62 -3.26
N GLU A 210 -16.33 14.40 -2.83
CA GLU A 210 -15.61 13.66 -1.80
C GLU A 210 -15.53 12.17 -2.15
N LEU A 211 -14.46 11.48 -1.72
CA LEU A 211 -14.48 10.03 -1.64
C LEU A 211 -15.56 9.63 -0.62
N PRO A 212 -16.41 8.61 -0.83
CA PRO A 212 -17.45 8.16 0.07
C PRO A 212 -16.90 7.32 1.20
N GLU A 213 -17.72 7.22 2.23
CA GLU A 213 -17.39 6.50 3.44
C GLU A 213 -17.65 5.04 3.20
N VAL A 214 -16.73 4.20 3.66
CA VAL A 214 -17.07 2.80 3.92
C VAL A 214 -17.78 2.76 5.26
N ASN A 215 -18.96 3.38 5.34
CA ASN A 215 -19.83 3.17 6.47
C ASN A 215 -20.32 1.73 6.42
N ARG A 216 -20.07 0.99 7.51
CA ARG A 216 -20.41 -0.42 7.69
C ARG A 216 -21.92 -0.67 7.82
N HIS A 217 -22.75 0.37 7.80
CA HIS A 217 -24.20 0.23 7.81
C HIS A 217 -24.69 -0.04 6.38
N PHE A 218 -25.05 -1.30 6.14
CA PHE A 218 -25.82 -1.72 4.97
C PHE A 218 -27.23 -1.13 5.11
N ASP A 219 -27.50 0.02 4.50
CA ASP A 219 -28.87 0.48 4.28
C ASP A 219 -29.38 -0.07 2.95
N HIS A 220 -30.51 -0.79 3.00
CA HIS A 220 -31.12 -1.56 1.91
C HIS A 220 -31.89 -0.70 0.86
N HIS A 221 -31.53 0.56 0.64
CA HIS A 221 -32.24 1.40 -0.33
C HIS A 221 -31.65 1.32 -1.73
N GLU A 222 -32.15 0.35 -2.51
CA GLU A 222 -31.62 -0.16 -3.79
C GLU A 222 -31.60 0.76 -5.02
N HIS A 223 -31.89 2.07 -4.96
CA HIS A 223 -32.08 2.87 -6.18
C HIS A 223 -31.21 4.12 -6.40
N GLU A 224 -30.25 4.42 -5.52
CA GLU A 224 -29.33 5.58 -5.68
C GLU A 224 -27.84 5.14 -5.76
N LEU A 225 -27.58 3.98 -6.40
CA LEU A 225 -26.49 3.06 -6.02
C LEU A 225 -25.49 2.65 -7.11
N SER A 226 -25.08 3.57 -8.00
CA SER A 226 -23.93 3.32 -8.88
C SER A 226 -22.64 3.94 -8.34
N LEU A 227 -22.66 5.23 -8.01
CA LEU A 227 -21.45 5.98 -7.61
C LEU A 227 -20.99 5.66 -6.17
N THR A 228 -21.94 5.44 -5.25
CA THR A 228 -21.64 5.09 -3.86
C THR A 228 -21.02 3.70 -3.73
N HIS A 229 -21.47 2.72 -4.52
CA HIS A 229 -20.85 1.40 -4.58
C HIS A 229 -19.45 1.43 -5.19
N PHE A 230 -19.26 2.18 -6.28
CA PHE A 230 -17.95 2.36 -6.91
C PHE A 230 -16.88 2.81 -5.91
N LEU A 231 -17.15 3.88 -5.17
CA LEU A 231 -16.08 4.46 -4.37
C LEU A 231 -15.82 3.65 -3.08
N LYS A 232 -16.79 2.84 -2.62
CA LYS A 232 -16.54 1.78 -1.64
C LYS A 232 -15.58 0.74 -2.18
N ASP A 233 -15.71 0.37 -3.46
CA ASP A 233 -14.75 -0.51 -4.12
C ASP A 233 -13.36 0.14 -4.15
N LEU A 234 -13.24 1.39 -4.59
CA LEU A 234 -11.94 2.09 -4.61
C LEU A 234 -11.28 2.13 -3.23
N HIS A 235 -12.03 2.41 -2.17
CA HIS A 235 -11.51 2.35 -0.79
C HIS A 235 -11.12 0.91 -0.41
N ALA A 236 -11.91 -0.10 -0.77
CA ALA A 236 -11.52 -1.49 -0.55
C ALA A 236 -10.19 -1.82 -1.26
N VAL A 237 -9.98 -1.34 -2.50
CA VAL A 237 -8.68 -1.52 -3.19
C VAL A 237 -7.55 -0.76 -2.49
N LEU A 238 -7.80 0.44 -1.95
CA LEU A 238 -6.82 1.18 -1.16
C LEU A 238 -6.41 0.45 0.13
N LYS A 239 -7.32 -0.33 0.74
CA LYS A 239 -6.96 -1.20 1.87
C LYS A 239 -6.06 -2.36 1.44
N LEU A 240 -6.22 -2.88 0.22
CA LEU A 240 -5.29 -3.87 -0.32
C LEU A 240 -3.86 -3.34 -0.41
N THR A 241 -3.68 -2.04 -0.62
CA THR A 241 -2.36 -1.41 -0.58
C THR A 241 -1.69 -1.59 0.77
N LEU A 242 -2.45 -1.46 1.86
CA LEU A 242 -1.94 -1.62 3.21
C LEU A 242 -1.63 -3.08 3.50
N GLU A 243 -2.54 -3.99 3.13
CA GLU A 243 -2.40 -5.43 3.35
C GLU A 243 -1.24 -6.05 2.53
N GLY A 244 -1.09 -5.68 1.25
CA GLY A 244 -0.01 -6.18 0.41
C GLY A 244 1.38 -5.74 0.84
N ARG A 245 1.48 -4.75 1.74
CA ARG A 245 2.73 -4.28 2.36
C ARG A 245 2.87 -4.73 3.81
N GLU A 246 2.04 -5.64 4.28
CA GLU A 246 2.20 -6.23 5.60
C GLU A 246 3.57 -6.94 5.68
N ASN A 247 4.34 -6.68 6.74
CA ASN A 247 5.72 -7.16 6.90
C ASN A 247 6.69 -6.68 5.80
N TYR A 248 6.40 -5.58 5.11
CA TYR A 248 7.28 -5.02 4.09
C TYR A 248 8.62 -4.58 4.69
N ASP A 249 9.70 -5.14 4.17
CA ASP A 249 11.08 -4.75 4.43
C ASP A 249 11.79 -4.48 3.10
N ARG A 250 12.27 -3.25 2.94
CA ARG A 250 12.87 -2.77 1.69
C ARG A 250 14.13 -3.55 1.32
N ASP A 251 14.86 -4.06 2.31
CA ASP A 251 16.19 -4.64 2.10
C ASP A 251 16.14 -6.13 1.75
N THR A 252 15.02 -6.80 2.01
CA THR A 252 14.85 -8.25 1.81
C THR A 252 13.96 -8.62 0.62
N LYS A 253 13.59 -7.64 -0.23
CA LYS A 253 12.69 -7.86 -1.37
C LYS A 253 13.29 -8.70 -2.51
N GLU A 254 12.48 -9.57 -3.09
CA GLU A 254 12.78 -10.36 -4.28
C GLU A 254 12.68 -9.47 -5.54
N LYS A 255 13.74 -8.72 -5.80
CA LYS A 255 13.80 -7.73 -6.90
C LYS A 255 13.50 -8.33 -8.28
N VAL A 256 13.85 -9.60 -8.50
CA VAL A 256 13.66 -10.27 -9.79
C VAL A 256 12.18 -10.40 -10.12
N MET A 257 11.38 -10.95 -9.20
CA MET A 257 9.93 -11.11 -9.42
C MET A 257 9.24 -9.75 -9.58
N ILE A 258 9.56 -8.79 -8.72
CA ILE A 258 9.02 -7.42 -8.83
C ILE A 258 9.37 -6.80 -10.18
N SER A 259 10.61 -6.95 -10.64
CA SER A 259 11.03 -6.43 -11.95
C SER A 259 10.27 -7.07 -13.10
N LYS A 260 10.01 -8.40 -13.04
CA LYS A 260 9.19 -9.10 -14.05
C LYS A 260 7.77 -8.56 -14.09
N VAL A 261 7.15 -8.31 -12.94
CA VAL A 261 5.79 -7.76 -12.89
C VAL A 261 5.75 -6.32 -13.41
N LEU A 262 6.74 -5.50 -13.04
CA LEU A 262 6.81 -4.10 -13.47
C LEU A 262 7.05 -3.94 -14.97
N THR A 263 7.58 -4.95 -15.69
CA THR A 263 7.71 -4.86 -17.15
C THR A 263 6.37 -4.79 -17.86
N PHE A 264 5.28 -5.26 -17.25
CA PHE A 264 3.93 -5.15 -17.82
C PHE A 264 3.37 -3.73 -17.82
N LEU A 265 4.00 -2.80 -17.09
CA LEU A 265 3.56 -1.41 -17.00
C LEU A 265 4.13 -0.51 -18.11
N ASN A 266 5.12 -1.01 -18.86
CA ASN A 266 5.79 -0.31 -19.97
C ASN A 266 5.29 -0.81 -21.32
#